data_AF-A0A2G9MU76-F1
#
_entry.id   AF-A0A2G9MU76-F1
#
_cell.length_a   1.000
_cell.length_b   1.000
_cell.length_c   1.000
_cell.angle_alpha   90.00
_cell.angle_beta   90.00
_cell.angle_gamma   90.00
#
_symmetry.space_group_name_H-M   'P 1'
#
loop_
_entity.id
_entity.type
_entity.pdbx_description
1 polymer ?
#
loop_
_entity_poly.entity_id
_entity_poly.type
_entity_poly.pdbx_seq_one_letter_code
_entity_poly.pdbx_strand_id
1 'polypeptide(L)' 'NSKTIRDYDVLMPHLLHIKDYNAAKRSVFIIMEDGKIGYKWVSEDPLKEPNYEEIKKFLK' A
#
# COMPACT_ATOMS: atom_id res chain seq x y z
N ASN A 1 15.76 -5.59 7.88
CA ASN A 1 14.27 -5.54 8.02
C ASN A 1 13.71 -4.47 7.08
N SER A 2 12.46 -4.64 6.59
CA SER A 2 11.79 -3.81 5.55
C SER A 2 12.03 -4.20 4.07
N LYS A 3 12.40 -5.45 3.76
CA LYS A 3 12.60 -5.88 2.36
C LYS A 3 11.32 -5.76 1.52
N THR A 4 10.21 -6.34 1.99
CA THR A 4 8.93 -6.36 1.25
C THR A 4 8.42 -4.98 0.87
N ILE A 5 8.45 -4.01 1.80
CA ILE A 5 7.97 -2.65 1.53
C ILE A 5 8.88 -1.87 0.57
N ARG A 6 10.14 -2.29 0.42
CA ARG A 6 11.06 -1.76 -0.61
C ARG A 6 10.81 -2.44 -1.95
N ASP A 7 10.63 -3.76 -1.96
CA ASP A 7 10.32 -4.52 -3.18
C ASP A 7 9.02 -4.03 -3.84
N TYR A 8 8.03 -3.63 -3.04
CA TYR A 8 6.73 -3.10 -3.51
C TYR A 8 6.71 -1.57 -3.70
N ASP A 9 7.84 -0.89 -3.49
CA ASP A 9 7.98 0.57 -3.60
C ASP A 9 6.96 1.36 -2.74
N VAL A 10 6.79 0.92 -1.49
CA VAL A 10 5.88 1.53 -0.51
C VAL A 10 6.58 1.84 0.81
N LEU A 11 7.89 2.07 0.77
CA LEU A 11 8.63 2.52 1.95
C LEU A 11 8.24 3.96 2.31
N MET A 12 7.90 4.16 3.58
CA MET A 12 7.74 5.46 4.23
C MET A 12 8.82 5.58 5.32
N PRO A 13 9.89 6.36 5.12
CA PRO A 13 10.99 6.45 6.09
C PRO A 13 10.64 7.28 7.34
N HIS A 14 9.56 8.06 7.29
CA HIS A 14 9.09 8.91 8.38
C HIS A 14 7.58 8.76 8.52
N LEU A 15 7.12 8.23 9.66
CA LEU A 15 5.70 8.09 9.93
C LEU A 15 5.21 9.30 10.72
N LEU A 16 4.43 10.16 10.07
CA LEU A 16 3.96 11.42 10.66
C LEU A 16 5.15 12.22 11.23
N HIS A 17 5.14 12.51 12.53
CA HIS A 17 6.19 13.26 13.22
C HIS A 17 7.37 12.39 13.68
N ILE A 18 7.30 11.07 13.47
CA ILE A 18 8.33 10.11 13.89
C ILE A 18 9.37 9.98 12.77
N LYS A 19 10.58 10.48 13.03
CA LYS A 19 11.72 10.39 12.12
C LYS A 19 12.37 9.01 12.17
N ASP A 20 13.05 8.66 11.08
CA ASP A 20 13.82 7.43 10.91
C ASP A 20 13.06 6.13 11.27
N TYR A 21 11.74 6.15 11.05
CA TYR A 21 10.85 5.03 11.29
C TYR A 21 10.34 4.49 9.96
N ASN A 22 10.97 3.43 9.48
CA ASN A 22 10.56 2.74 8.25
C ASN A 22 9.20 2.06 8.45
N ALA A 23 8.15 2.68 7.94
CA ALA A 23 6.80 2.14 7.83
C ALA A 23 6.45 1.81 6.38
N ALA A 24 5.35 1.07 6.18
CA ALA A 24 4.72 0.98 4.87
C ALA A 24 3.84 2.23 4.66
N LYS A 25 3.84 2.78 3.44
CA LYS A 25 2.74 3.64 2.98
C LYS A 25 1.44 2.86 3.11
N ARG A 26 0.34 3.54 3.42
CA ARG A 26 -0.97 2.88 3.41
C ARG A 26 -1.27 2.48 1.95
N SER A 27 -1.45 1.19 1.71
CA SER A 27 -1.55 0.65 0.36
C SER A 27 -2.43 -0.59 0.31
N VAL A 28 -3.05 -0.82 -0.85
CA VAL A 28 -3.81 -2.03 -1.19
C VAL A 28 -3.27 -2.58 -2.50
N PHE A 29 -2.97 -3.87 -2.52
CA PHE A 29 -2.61 -4.61 -3.72
C PHE A 29 -3.53 -5.83 -3.82
N ILE A 30 -4.18 -6.03 -4.96
CA ILE A 30 -4.91 -7.27 -5.25
C ILE A 30 -4.12 -8.05 -6.28
N ILE A 31 -3.77 -9.29 -5.91
CA ILE A 31 -3.04 -10.21 -6.77
C ILE A 31 -4.04 -11.14 -7.44
N MET A 32 -4.00 -11.22 -8.76
CA MET A 32 -4.85 -12.10 -9.54
C MET A 32 -4.28 -13.53 -9.57
N GLU A 33 -5.06 -14.49 -10.06
CA GLU A 33 -4.67 -15.91 -10.11
C GLU A 33 -3.37 -16.16 -10.91
N ASP A 34 -3.07 -15.32 -11.91
CA ASP A 34 -1.84 -15.39 -12.69
C ASP A 34 -0.61 -14.80 -11.98
N GLY A 35 -0.77 -14.37 -10.72
CA GLY A 35 0.29 -13.78 -9.89
C GLY A 35 0.57 -12.31 -10.19
N LYS A 36 -0.16 -11.67 -11.12
CA LYS A 36 0.02 -10.23 -11.42
C LYS A 36 -0.81 -9.36 -10.49
N ILE A 37 -0.35 -8.12 -10.29
CA ILE A 37 -1.12 -7.09 -9.58
C ILE A 37 -2.25 -6.62 -10.51
N GLY A 38 -3.49 -6.94 -10.16
CA GLY A 38 -4.69 -6.49 -10.89
C GLY A 38 -5.21 -5.15 -10.39
N TYR A 39 -4.95 -4.81 -9.12
CA TYR A 39 -5.32 -3.54 -8.51
C TYR A 39 -4.18 -3.02 -7.62
N LYS A 40 -3.90 -1.72 -7.71
CA LYS A 40 -2.94 -1.03 -6.84
C LYS A 40 -3.55 0.29 -6.38
N TRP A 41 -3.50 0.52 -5.08
CA TRP A 41 -3.74 1.81 -4.47
C TRP A 41 -2.65 2.09 -3.44
N VAL A 42 -2.08 3.29 -3.46
CA VAL A 42 -1.02 3.73 -2.53
C VAL A 42 -1.29 5.17 -2.15
N SER A 43 -1.20 5.49 -0.86
CA SER A 43 -1.36 6.84 -0.36
C SER A 43 -0.05 7.42 0.16
N GLU A 44 0.24 8.67 -0.22
CA GLU A 44 1.29 9.49 0.41
C GLU A 44 0.87 10.01 1.79
N ASP A 45 -0.43 10.12 2.03
CA ASP A 45 -1.00 10.48 3.33
C ASP A 45 -1.36 9.21 4.12
N PRO A 46 -0.69 8.91 5.26
CA PRO A 46 -0.98 7.72 6.05
C PRO A 46 -2.38 7.72 6.70
N LEU A 47 -3.06 8.87 6.75
CA LEU A 47 -4.42 9.04 7.29
C LEU A 47 -5.51 8.85 6.23
N LYS A 48 -5.17 8.98 4.94
CA LYS A 48 -6.13 8.83 3.84
C LYS A 48 -6.43 7.35 3.61
N GLU A 49 -7.71 7.00 3.59
CA GLU A 49 -8.17 5.64 3.34
C GLU A 49 -8.41 5.35 1.85
N PRO A 50 -8.34 4.07 1.42
CA PRO A 50 -8.75 3.69 0.07
C PRO A 50 -10.28 3.78 -0.10
N ASN A 51 -10.73 3.77 -1.35
CA ASN A 51 -12.15 3.62 -1.64
C ASN A 51 -12.55 2.14 -1.55
N TYR A 52 -13.11 1.72 -0.42
CA TYR A 52 -13.50 0.32 -0.21
C TYR A 52 -14.56 -0.19 -1.19
N GLU A 53 -15.47 0.67 -1.65
CA GLU A 53 -16.52 0.26 -2.59
C GLU A 53 -15.95 0.01 -4.00
N GLU A 54 -14.95 0.79 -4.41
CA GLU A 54 -14.19 0.53 -5.64
C GLU A 54 -13.45 -0.81 -5.57
N ILE A 55 -12.77 -1.07 -4.45
CA ILE A 55 -12.07 -2.33 -4.20
C ILE A 55 -13.03 -3.53 -4.24
N LYS A 56 -14.17 -3.45 -3.56
CA LYS A 56 -15.19 -4.52 -3.58
C LYS A 56 -15.77 -4.72 -4.97
N LYS A 57 -15.93 -3.67 -5.77
CA LYS A 57 -16.38 -3.78 -7.17
C LYS A 57 -15.34 -4.47 -8.04
N PHE A 58 -14.05 -4.23 -7.81
CA PHE A 58 -12.97 -4.94 -8.51
C PHE A 58 -12.95 -6.44 -8.19
N LEU A 59 -13.35 -6.84 -6.97
CA LEU A 59 -13.37 -8.23 -6.51
C LEU A 59 -14.60 -9.04 -6.98
N LYS A 60 -15.57 -8.41 -7.65
CA LYS A 60 -16.76 -9.07 -8.18
C LYS A 60 -16.53 -9.55 -9.60
#